data_AF-A0A1E7YVW5-F1
#
_entry.id   AF-A0A1E7YVW5-F1
#
_cell.length_a   1.000
_cell.length_b   1.000
_cell.length_c   1.000
_cell.angle_alpha   90.00
_cell.angle_beta   90.00
_cell.angle_gamma   90.00
#
_symmetry.space_group_name_H-M   'P 1'
#
loop_
_entity.id
_entity.type
_entity.pdbx_description
1 polymer ?
#
loop_
_entity_poly.entity_id
_entity_poly.type
_entity_poly.pdbx_seq_one_letter_code
_entity_poly.pdbx_strand_id
1 'polypeptide(L)'
;MLDAFRKLSQSWAAKIVLAVIALSFVLWGVSGYLFSNDSGEQVVAKVDGDKISAAIFQQRLHDAREHYAQVFGPEAAAQMAKDPSFAPDVLNGLIDNLLLAHEARKLGLQVPDSALAQKIEGISAFADKGKFSRAKYQEVLRANGLTPVKFEAMLRDSMLLEQLQAVPQILAVASRKDAESAWSWSQEYRDARVVQIPVRSFLKAATPTDAEVQSYYQQHQSDYALPAQVEVQYVTFGPKDFDQSHGSGTAATASASSPAPSQGSPELAFESQIENFKDKLFSDSGSLAGVAKAYGLKIEDSGTLTAGKTPSSGVFADPKALDLAFSKAVLAGKNSSALRLPNGDLLAVHLLHYTPPRSQDLQAVRSEIAATLAERKARRLAKARAQELLDAAEKSRDPKDLDPDGSYPEKRYSDLARHSAAGLDPSLMNAIFLAPAPEGQGAPSFGMVEQKVGYALYAVTRVILPNQALLNPSVTQEIQRSLEEQRARLLTTGYLQALRHKAHIRIHEDVLKHFE
;
A
#
# COMPACT_ATOMS: atom_id res chain seq x y z
N MET A 1 -38.70 9.88 -25.83
CA MET A 1 -37.78 10.40 -24.80
C MET A 1 -36.30 10.24 -25.17
N LEU A 2 -35.88 9.19 -25.87
CA LEU A 2 -34.49 9.03 -26.35
C LEU A 2 -34.05 10.05 -27.43
N ASP A 3 -34.96 10.56 -28.26
CA ASP A 3 -34.64 11.62 -29.24
C ASP A 3 -34.48 13.01 -28.60
N ALA A 4 -35.01 13.25 -27.40
CA ALA A 4 -34.76 14.47 -26.64
C ALA A 4 -33.32 14.47 -26.08
N PHE A 5 -32.83 13.31 -25.63
CA PHE A 5 -31.45 13.13 -25.15
C PHE A 5 -30.43 13.22 -26.31
N ARG A 6 -30.77 12.68 -27.48
CA ARG A 6 -29.95 12.78 -28.70
C ARG A 6 -29.87 14.22 -29.23
N LYS A 7 -30.95 15.00 -29.17
CA LYS A 7 -30.97 16.44 -29.52
C LYS A 7 -30.23 17.33 -28.51
N LEU A 8 -30.20 16.98 -27.23
CA LEU A 8 -29.38 17.69 -26.24
C LEU A 8 -27.88 17.46 -26.48
N SER A 9 -27.44 16.23 -26.79
CA SER A 9 -26.02 15.91 -27.07
C SER A 9 -25.46 16.53 -28.37
N GLN A 10 -26.33 16.90 -29.31
CA GLN A 10 -25.94 17.54 -30.58
C GLN A 10 -26.13 19.07 -30.59
N SER A 11 -26.61 19.66 -29.50
CA SER A 11 -26.59 21.11 -29.37
C SER A 11 -25.15 21.58 -29.10
N TRP A 12 -24.68 22.55 -29.87
CA TRP A 12 -23.38 23.19 -29.66
C TRP A 12 -23.27 23.82 -28.25
N ALA A 13 -24.41 24.16 -27.63
CA ALA A 13 -24.54 24.58 -26.24
C ALA A 13 -24.17 23.47 -25.24
N ALA A 14 -24.52 22.20 -25.49
CA ALA A 14 -24.12 21.07 -24.64
C ALA A 14 -22.64 20.72 -24.77
N LYS A 15 -22.02 20.91 -25.95
CA LYS A 15 -20.57 20.75 -26.13
C LYS A 15 -19.76 21.85 -25.44
N ILE A 16 -20.32 23.05 -25.37
CA ILE A 16 -19.76 24.18 -24.62
C ILE A 16 -19.93 23.97 -23.12
N VAL A 17 -21.08 23.47 -22.66
CA VAL A 17 -21.27 23.06 -21.26
C VAL A 17 -20.31 21.93 -20.91
N LEU A 18 -20.07 20.96 -21.80
CA LEU A 18 -19.09 19.90 -21.59
C LEU A 18 -17.63 20.41 -21.59
N ALA A 19 -17.31 21.43 -22.41
CA ALA A 19 -15.99 22.07 -22.42
C ALA A 19 -15.77 22.99 -21.21
N VAL A 20 -16.83 23.64 -20.71
CA VAL A 20 -16.84 24.41 -19.45
C VAL A 20 -16.82 23.50 -18.23
N ILE A 21 -17.43 22.31 -18.32
CA ILE A 21 -17.34 21.25 -17.31
C ILE A 21 -15.93 20.64 -17.32
N ALA A 22 -15.36 20.32 -18.48
CA ALA A 22 -13.98 19.85 -18.61
C ALA A 22 -12.95 20.92 -18.20
N LEU A 23 -13.23 22.20 -18.43
CA LEU A 23 -12.48 23.30 -17.80
C LEU A 23 -12.72 23.30 -16.28
N SER A 24 -13.94 23.14 -15.78
CA SER A 24 -14.23 23.15 -14.34
C SER A 24 -13.54 22.03 -13.55
N PHE A 25 -13.20 20.92 -14.23
CA PHE A 25 -12.42 19.81 -13.68
C PHE A 25 -10.94 20.17 -13.42
N VAL A 26 -10.40 21.17 -14.14
CA VAL A 26 -9.01 21.67 -13.95
C VAL A 26 -9.00 23.01 -13.18
N LEU A 27 -10.06 23.81 -13.28
CA LEU A 27 -10.06 25.24 -12.87
C LEU A 27 -10.67 25.56 -11.49
N TRP A 28 -11.09 24.60 -10.67
CA TRP A 28 -11.78 24.93 -9.39
C TRP A 28 -10.99 24.51 -8.14
N GLY A 29 -9.72 24.87 -8.14
CA GLY A 29 -8.89 24.95 -6.94
C GLY A 29 -8.58 26.40 -6.64
N VAL A 30 -8.76 26.77 -5.37
CA VAL A 30 -8.23 27.98 -4.71
C VAL A 30 -9.05 29.27 -4.90
N SER A 31 -9.25 30.00 -3.79
CA SER A 31 -9.70 31.40 -3.67
C SER A 31 -11.19 31.73 -3.48
N GLY A 32 -12.14 31.02 -4.08
CA GLY A 32 -13.55 31.50 -4.10
C GLY A 32 -14.45 31.17 -2.90
N TYR A 33 -14.10 30.17 -2.09
CA TYR A 33 -14.96 29.66 -0.99
C TYR A 33 -14.20 29.48 0.33
N LEU A 34 -12.91 29.84 0.37
CA LEU A 34 -12.04 29.68 1.54
C LEU A 34 -12.25 30.78 2.60
N PHE A 35 -13.16 31.74 2.38
CA PHE A 35 -13.42 32.86 3.29
C PHE A 35 -14.77 32.77 4.01
N SER A 36 -15.34 31.58 4.15
CA SER A 36 -16.37 31.34 5.18
C SER A 36 -15.70 31.31 6.55
N ASN A 37 -15.80 32.41 7.29
CA ASN A 37 -15.37 32.50 8.68
C ASN A 37 -16.32 31.73 9.63
N ASP A 38 -16.93 30.64 9.15
CA ASP A 38 -17.97 29.92 9.86
C ASP A 38 -17.37 28.86 10.78
N SER A 39 -17.79 28.91 12.04
CA SER A 39 -17.26 28.12 13.16
C SER A 39 -17.88 26.71 13.25
N GLY A 40 -18.75 26.33 12.31
CA GLY A 40 -19.50 25.07 12.34
C GLY A 40 -19.15 24.03 11.28
N GLU A 41 -18.31 24.33 10.29
CA GLU A 41 -18.04 23.41 9.18
C GLU A 41 -16.86 22.45 9.50
N GLN A 42 -17.06 21.14 9.31
CA GLN A 42 -16.00 20.14 9.49
C GLN A 42 -14.87 20.36 8.47
N VAL A 43 -13.62 20.25 8.93
CA VAL A 43 -12.41 20.52 8.14
C VAL A 43 -11.67 19.21 7.92
N VAL A 44 -11.40 18.86 6.67
CA VAL A 44 -10.69 17.63 6.29
C VAL A 44 -9.18 17.85 6.32
N ALA A 45 -8.70 19.02 5.92
CA ALA A 45 -7.29 19.38 6.00
C ALA A 45 -7.05 20.89 6.13
N LYS A 46 -5.87 21.27 6.58
CA LYS A 46 -5.37 22.66 6.61
C LYS A 46 -4.00 22.73 5.94
N VAL A 47 -3.77 23.76 5.13
CA VAL A 47 -2.52 24.02 4.40
C VAL A 47 -2.13 25.48 4.62
N ASP A 48 -1.06 25.72 5.39
CA ASP A 48 -0.56 27.08 5.71
C ASP A 48 -1.65 28.03 6.26
N GLY A 49 -2.62 27.47 6.98
CA GLY A 49 -3.75 28.20 7.56
C GLY A 49 -5.04 28.16 6.73
N ASP A 50 -4.96 27.87 5.43
CA ASP A 50 -6.13 27.69 4.58
C ASP A 50 -6.80 26.33 4.86
N LYS A 51 -8.13 26.32 4.94
CA LYS A 51 -8.92 25.12 5.31
C LYS A 51 -9.53 24.45 4.07
N ILE A 52 -9.45 23.13 3.98
CA ILE A 52 -10.23 22.29 3.07
C ILE A 52 -11.44 21.77 3.85
N SER A 53 -12.64 22.24 3.53
CA SER A 53 -13.86 21.81 4.21
C SER A 53 -14.36 20.45 3.72
N ALA A 54 -15.13 19.77 4.57
CA ALA A 54 -15.80 18.52 4.26
C ALA A 54 -16.73 18.63 3.06
N ALA A 55 -17.47 19.75 2.93
CA ALA A 55 -18.37 19.97 1.80
C ALA A 55 -17.62 20.07 0.47
N ILE A 56 -16.50 20.82 0.46
CA ILE A 56 -15.64 20.94 -0.73
C ILE A 56 -15.05 19.58 -1.09
N PHE A 57 -14.55 18.84 -0.10
CA PHE A 57 -13.95 17.54 -0.33
C PHE A 57 -14.95 16.51 -0.87
N GLN A 58 -16.15 16.45 -0.29
CA GLN A 58 -17.24 15.57 -0.74
C GLN A 58 -17.63 15.86 -2.19
N GLN A 59 -17.75 17.15 -2.53
CA GLN A 59 -18.05 17.55 -3.90
C GLN A 59 -16.96 17.07 -4.86
N ARG A 60 -15.68 17.19 -4.47
CA ARG A 60 -14.55 16.77 -5.32
C ARG A 60 -14.45 15.27 -5.50
N LEU A 61 -14.85 14.47 -4.51
CA LEU A 61 -14.97 13.03 -4.66
C LEU A 61 -16.05 12.66 -5.68
N HIS A 62 -17.21 13.33 -5.60
CA HIS A 62 -18.28 13.13 -6.56
C HIS A 62 -17.82 13.48 -7.98
N ASP A 63 -17.19 14.65 -8.15
CA ASP A 63 -16.66 15.10 -9.43
C ASP A 63 -15.65 14.09 -9.99
N ALA A 64 -14.66 13.68 -9.21
CA ALA A 64 -13.62 12.73 -9.63
C ALA A 64 -14.22 11.39 -10.09
N ARG A 65 -15.24 10.90 -9.40
CA ARG A 65 -15.96 9.68 -9.77
C ARG A 65 -16.71 9.83 -11.10
N GLU A 66 -17.40 10.95 -11.30
CA GLU A 66 -18.10 11.24 -12.56
C GLU A 66 -17.14 11.35 -13.74
N HIS A 67 -15.99 12.01 -13.55
CA HIS A 67 -14.95 12.08 -14.57
C HIS A 67 -14.42 10.70 -14.93
N TYR A 68 -14.10 9.88 -13.92
CA TYR A 68 -13.62 8.52 -14.16
C TYR A 68 -14.67 7.65 -14.85
N ALA A 69 -15.95 7.83 -14.53
CA ALA A 69 -17.06 7.14 -15.17
C ALA A 69 -17.21 7.52 -16.66
N GLN A 70 -16.90 8.77 -17.02
CA GLN A 70 -16.92 9.23 -18.41
C GLN A 70 -15.78 8.62 -19.24
N VAL A 71 -14.59 8.44 -18.65
CA VAL A 71 -13.40 7.95 -19.37
C VAL A 71 -13.36 6.42 -19.44
N PHE A 72 -13.66 5.74 -18.33
CA PHE A 72 -13.47 4.30 -18.18
C PHE A 72 -14.77 3.52 -18.00
N GLY A 73 -15.92 4.20 -17.89
CA GLY A 73 -17.23 3.61 -17.68
C GLY A 73 -17.66 3.56 -16.20
N PRO A 74 -18.97 3.50 -15.94
CA PRO A 74 -19.53 3.62 -14.59
C PRO A 74 -19.14 2.47 -13.65
N GLU A 75 -18.94 1.27 -14.18
CA GLU A 75 -18.54 0.09 -13.39
C GLU A 75 -17.09 0.21 -12.90
N ALA A 76 -16.17 0.63 -13.77
CA ALA A 76 -14.78 0.89 -13.41
C ALA A 76 -14.67 2.02 -12.37
N ALA A 77 -15.48 3.07 -12.50
CA ALA A 77 -15.55 4.15 -11.52
C ALA A 77 -16.09 3.69 -10.16
N ALA A 78 -17.09 2.82 -10.14
CA ALA A 78 -17.61 2.23 -8.90
C ALA A 78 -16.60 1.30 -8.22
N GLN A 79 -15.76 0.60 -9.00
CA GLN A 79 -14.67 -0.22 -8.48
C GLN A 79 -13.54 0.65 -7.89
N MET A 80 -13.10 1.69 -8.62
CA MET A 80 -12.06 2.61 -8.17
C MET A 80 -12.48 3.38 -6.91
N ALA A 81 -13.73 3.82 -6.83
CA ALA A 81 -14.24 4.55 -5.66
C ALA A 81 -14.29 3.71 -4.37
N LYS A 82 -14.12 2.38 -4.45
CA LYS A 82 -13.97 1.48 -3.30
C LYS A 82 -12.51 1.27 -2.89
N ASP A 83 -11.56 1.76 -3.69
CA ASP A 83 -10.14 1.69 -3.34
C ASP A 83 -9.89 2.63 -2.15
N PRO A 84 -9.29 2.14 -1.05
CA PRO A 84 -8.94 2.99 0.10
C PRO A 84 -8.05 4.19 -0.26
N SER A 85 -7.32 4.16 -1.38
CA SER A 85 -6.49 5.29 -1.80
C SER A 85 -7.29 6.41 -2.47
N PHE A 86 -8.51 6.15 -2.97
CA PHE A 86 -9.24 7.09 -3.82
C PHE A 86 -9.51 8.43 -3.12
N ALA A 87 -10.05 8.39 -1.91
CA ALA A 87 -10.32 9.60 -1.14
C ALA A 87 -9.04 10.36 -0.75
N PRO A 88 -8.00 9.70 -0.19
CA PRO A 88 -6.68 10.31 0.02
C PRO A 88 -6.06 10.94 -1.23
N ASP A 89 -6.18 10.31 -2.40
CA ASP A 89 -5.62 10.81 -3.66
C ASP A 89 -6.32 12.10 -4.12
N VAL A 90 -7.65 12.16 -3.99
CA VAL A 90 -8.43 13.39 -4.27
C VAL A 90 -8.05 14.50 -3.29
N LEU A 91 -7.87 14.19 -2.00
CA LEU A 91 -7.45 15.19 -1.01
C LEU A 91 -6.04 15.72 -1.30
N ASN A 92 -5.12 14.83 -1.65
CA ASN A 92 -3.76 15.17 -2.05
C ASN A 92 -3.74 16.12 -3.25
N GLY A 93 -4.58 15.90 -4.26
CA GLY A 93 -4.73 16.82 -5.39
C GLY A 93 -5.23 18.21 -4.97
N LEU A 94 -6.13 18.30 -4.00
CA LEU A 94 -6.58 19.59 -3.46
C LEU A 94 -5.47 20.33 -2.71
N ILE A 95 -4.70 19.61 -1.89
CA ILE A 95 -3.55 20.16 -1.19
C ILE A 95 -2.51 20.69 -2.18
N ASP A 96 -2.17 19.91 -3.22
CA ASP A 96 -1.20 20.33 -4.24
C ASP A 96 -1.64 21.59 -4.98
N ASN A 97 -2.92 21.70 -5.33
CA ASN A 97 -3.46 22.89 -5.97
C ASN A 97 -3.39 24.12 -5.05
N LEU A 98 -3.69 23.97 -3.75
CA LEU A 98 -3.54 25.06 -2.78
C LEU A 98 -2.09 25.53 -2.68
N LEU A 99 -1.14 24.59 -2.60
CA LEU A 99 0.29 24.90 -2.52
C LEU A 99 0.79 25.64 -3.76
N LEU A 100 0.38 25.21 -4.95
CA LEU A 100 0.74 25.88 -6.20
C LEU A 100 0.19 27.31 -6.25
N ALA A 101 -1.04 27.55 -5.79
CA ALA A 101 -1.60 28.89 -5.76
C ALA A 101 -0.96 29.80 -4.70
N HIS A 102 -0.55 29.25 -3.56
CA HIS A 102 0.26 29.98 -2.56
C HIS A 102 1.58 30.43 -3.18
N GLU A 103 2.25 29.53 -3.87
CA GLU A 103 3.52 29.81 -4.51
C GLU A 103 3.38 30.81 -5.66
N ALA A 104 2.34 30.71 -6.48
CA ALA A 104 2.06 31.69 -7.54
C ALA A 104 1.92 33.12 -6.97
N ARG A 105 1.18 33.28 -5.86
CA ARG A 105 1.03 34.57 -5.17
C ARG A 105 2.36 35.06 -4.59
N LYS A 106 3.13 34.16 -3.97
CA LYS A 106 4.43 34.47 -3.38
C LYS A 106 5.47 34.90 -4.42
N LEU A 107 5.45 34.30 -5.60
CA LEU A 107 6.30 34.68 -6.74
C LEU A 107 5.87 36.00 -7.39
N GLY A 108 4.75 36.59 -6.96
CA GLY A 108 4.22 37.82 -7.53
C GLY A 108 3.67 37.64 -8.96
N LEU A 109 3.32 36.41 -9.35
CA LEU A 109 2.71 36.15 -10.65
C LEU A 109 1.32 36.80 -10.67
N GLN A 110 1.07 37.59 -11.72
CA GLN A 110 -0.20 38.26 -11.92
C GLN A 110 -0.65 38.09 -13.37
N VAL A 111 -1.95 37.90 -13.55
CA VAL A 111 -2.58 37.89 -14.87
C VAL A 111 -3.16 39.28 -15.13
N PRO A 112 -2.63 40.01 -16.12
CA PRO A 112 -3.11 41.36 -16.43
C PRO A 112 -4.54 41.32 -16.97
N ASP A 113 -5.30 42.37 -16.71
CA ASP A 113 -6.72 42.47 -17.10
C ASP A 113 -6.94 42.29 -18.60
N SER A 114 -5.96 42.71 -19.43
CA SER A 114 -5.99 42.51 -20.88
C SER A 114 -5.92 41.03 -21.27
N ALA A 115 -5.09 40.24 -20.60
CA ALA A 115 -5.00 38.80 -20.87
C ALA A 115 -6.28 38.07 -20.39
N LEU A 116 -6.83 38.49 -19.25
CA LEU A 116 -8.10 37.98 -18.75
C LEU A 116 -9.24 38.29 -19.74
N ALA A 117 -9.36 39.54 -20.18
CA ALA A 117 -10.36 39.96 -21.17
C ALA A 117 -10.22 39.17 -22.47
N GLN A 118 -8.99 39.02 -22.98
CA GLN A 118 -8.73 38.23 -24.19
C GLN A 118 -9.16 36.76 -24.04
N LYS A 119 -8.87 36.15 -22.89
CA LYS A 119 -9.31 34.77 -22.60
C LYS A 119 -10.84 34.68 -22.57
N ILE A 120 -11.52 35.65 -21.96
CA ILE A 120 -12.99 35.73 -21.90
C ILE A 120 -13.60 35.91 -23.29
N GLU A 121 -13.07 36.83 -24.09
CA GLU A 121 -13.54 37.09 -25.45
C GLU A 121 -13.37 35.89 -26.39
N GLY A 122 -12.33 35.07 -26.15
CA GLY A 122 -12.09 33.82 -26.87
C GLY A 122 -13.06 32.69 -26.54
N ILE A 123 -13.88 32.82 -25.49
CA ILE A 123 -14.87 31.80 -25.13
C ILE A 123 -16.09 31.94 -26.03
N SER A 124 -16.24 31.01 -26.96
CA SER A 124 -17.35 30.98 -27.93
C SER A 124 -18.74 30.99 -27.30
N ALA A 125 -18.89 30.50 -26.06
CA ALA A 125 -20.12 30.56 -25.27
C ALA A 125 -20.62 31.98 -25.01
N PHE A 126 -19.68 32.92 -24.94
CA PHE A 126 -19.94 34.32 -24.67
C PHE A 126 -20.06 35.14 -25.94
N ALA A 127 -19.95 34.50 -27.11
CA ALA A 127 -20.08 35.16 -28.39
C ALA A 127 -21.54 35.18 -28.90
N ASP A 128 -21.91 36.27 -29.55
CA ASP A 128 -23.08 36.38 -30.42
C ASP A 128 -22.60 36.69 -31.85
N LYS A 129 -23.09 35.94 -32.84
CA LYS A 129 -22.63 36.00 -34.24
C LYS A 129 -21.10 35.98 -34.40
N GLY A 130 -20.41 35.19 -33.56
CA GLY A 130 -18.96 35.01 -33.60
C GLY A 130 -18.14 36.14 -32.97
N LYS A 131 -18.78 37.12 -32.30
CA LYS A 131 -18.10 38.19 -31.55
C LYS A 131 -18.56 38.18 -30.10
N PHE A 132 -17.66 38.49 -29.17
CA PHE A 132 -18.03 38.57 -27.75
C PHE A 132 -19.25 39.50 -27.52
N SER A 133 -20.20 39.02 -26.71
CA SER A 133 -21.40 39.75 -26.31
C SER A 133 -21.49 39.77 -24.79
N ARG A 134 -21.36 40.96 -24.21
CA ARG A 134 -21.47 41.15 -22.76
C ARG A 134 -22.82 40.68 -22.21
N ALA A 135 -23.90 40.88 -22.97
CA ALA A 135 -25.22 40.40 -22.60
C ALA A 135 -25.25 38.86 -22.53
N LYS A 136 -24.64 38.18 -23.52
CA LYS A 136 -24.58 36.72 -23.54
C LYS A 136 -23.69 36.17 -22.43
N TYR A 137 -22.54 36.79 -22.18
CA TYR A 137 -21.67 36.49 -21.04
C TYR A 137 -22.43 36.53 -19.70
N GLN A 138 -23.13 37.64 -19.41
CA GLN A 138 -23.90 37.78 -18.17
C GLN A 138 -25.07 36.81 -18.08
N GLU A 139 -25.77 36.56 -19.19
CA GLU A 139 -26.85 35.57 -19.28
C GLU A 139 -26.34 34.17 -18.92
N VAL A 140 -25.22 33.75 -19.52
CA VAL A 140 -24.59 32.45 -19.27
C VAL A 140 -24.13 32.33 -17.83
N LEU A 141 -23.44 33.35 -17.28
CA LEU A 141 -23.01 33.30 -15.88
C LEU A 141 -24.20 33.21 -14.91
N ARG A 142 -25.25 34.02 -15.12
CA ARG A 142 -26.46 34.00 -14.29
C ARG A 142 -27.17 32.65 -14.35
N ALA A 143 -27.25 32.04 -15.53
CA ALA A 143 -27.83 30.71 -15.70
C ALA A 143 -27.06 29.63 -14.93
N ASN A 144 -25.79 29.86 -14.63
CA ASN A 144 -24.91 28.96 -13.88
C ASN A 144 -24.65 29.45 -12.43
N GLY A 145 -25.42 30.41 -11.93
CA GLY A 145 -25.30 30.90 -10.54
C GLY A 145 -23.99 31.66 -10.23
N LEU A 146 -23.32 32.20 -11.25
CA LEU A 146 -22.06 32.93 -11.11
C LEU A 146 -22.25 34.43 -11.32
N THR A 147 -21.42 35.23 -10.65
CA THR A 147 -21.27 36.66 -10.91
C THR A 147 -20.01 36.90 -11.76
N PRO A 148 -19.95 38.00 -12.55
CA PRO A 148 -18.76 38.35 -13.31
C PRO A 148 -17.49 38.40 -12.47
N VAL A 149 -17.54 39.09 -11.33
CA VAL A 149 -16.40 39.23 -10.40
C VAL A 149 -15.87 37.87 -9.95
N LYS A 150 -16.78 36.95 -9.60
CA LYS A 150 -16.39 35.61 -9.14
C LYS A 150 -15.81 34.77 -10.27
N PHE A 151 -16.43 34.81 -11.45
CA PHE A 151 -15.95 34.09 -12.62
C PHE A 151 -14.57 34.60 -13.07
N GLU A 152 -14.39 35.92 -13.13
CA GLU A 152 -13.14 36.57 -13.50
C GLU A 152 -12.02 36.24 -12.51
N ALA A 153 -12.30 36.22 -11.20
CA ALA A 153 -11.33 35.79 -10.19
C ALA A 153 -10.91 34.33 -10.39
N MET A 154 -11.86 33.41 -10.57
CA MET A 154 -11.58 31.99 -10.84
C MET A 154 -10.78 31.78 -12.13
N LEU A 155 -11.12 32.52 -13.19
CA LEU A 155 -10.39 32.46 -14.45
C LEU A 155 -8.97 33.02 -14.29
N ARG A 156 -8.78 34.07 -13.48
CA ARG A 156 -7.47 34.62 -13.18
C ARG A 156 -6.58 33.62 -12.43
N ASP A 157 -7.12 32.98 -11.39
CA ASP A 157 -6.40 31.99 -10.58
C ASP A 157 -6.00 30.78 -11.41
N SER A 158 -6.91 30.31 -12.26
CA SER A 158 -6.58 29.20 -13.14
C SER A 158 -5.54 29.54 -14.22
N MET A 159 -5.56 30.75 -14.78
CA MET A 159 -4.53 31.21 -15.70
C MET A 159 -3.15 31.27 -15.01
N LEU A 160 -3.09 31.67 -13.74
CA LEU A 160 -1.87 31.62 -12.95
C LEU A 160 -1.37 30.19 -12.72
N LEU A 161 -2.29 29.27 -12.41
CA LEU A 161 -1.96 27.86 -12.23
C LEU A 161 -1.47 27.23 -13.54
N GLU A 162 -2.11 27.53 -14.67
CA GLU A 162 -1.69 27.10 -16.01
C GLU A 162 -0.27 27.59 -16.32
N GLN A 163 0.05 28.86 -16.00
CA GLN A 163 1.39 29.41 -16.16
C GLN A 163 2.42 28.68 -15.27
N LEU A 164 2.09 28.42 -14.01
CA LEU A 164 3.00 27.74 -13.08
C LEU A 164 3.24 26.28 -13.47
N GLN A 165 2.19 25.58 -13.92
CA GLN A 165 2.29 24.20 -14.41
C GLN A 165 3.01 24.09 -15.76
N ALA A 166 3.06 25.17 -16.55
CA ALA A 166 3.83 25.22 -17.79
C ALA A 166 5.35 25.34 -17.55
N VAL A 167 5.79 25.85 -16.39
CA VAL A 167 7.23 26.05 -16.10
C VAL A 167 8.02 24.73 -16.20
N PRO A 168 7.62 23.62 -15.55
CA PRO A 168 8.28 22.33 -15.73
C PRO A 168 8.39 21.90 -17.19
N GLN A 169 7.36 22.12 -18.01
CA GLN A 169 7.36 21.75 -19.43
C GLN A 169 8.38 22.57 -20.23
N ILE A 170 8.48 23.88 -19.95
CA ILE A 170 9.45 24.77 -20.59
C ILE A 170 10.90 24.37 -20.22
N LEU A 171 11.11 23.91 -18.99
CA LEU A 171 12.43 23.49 -18.51
C LEU A 171 12.81 22.06 -18.93
N ALA A 172 11.83 21.25 -19.34
CA ALA A 172 12.01 19.82 -19.60
C ALA A 172 12.64 19.47 -20.96
N VAL A 173 13.18 20.45 -21.70
CA VAL A 173 13.71 20.29 -23.07
C VAL A 173 14.64 19.08 -23.19
N ALA A 174 14.43 18.24 -24.20
CA ALA A 174 15.32 17.14 -24.55
C ALA A 174 16.04 17.42 -25.87
N SER A 175 17.37 17.40 -25.83
CA SER A 175 18.16 17.60 -27.04
C SER A 175 18.05 16.39 -27.98
N ARG A 176 18.36 16.57 -29.26
CA ARG A 176 18.48 15.45 -30.21
C ARG A 176 19.47 14.40 -29.68
N LYS A 177 20.56 14.84 -29.06
CA LYS A 177 21.58 14.00 -28.45
C LYS A 177 21.05 13.18 -27.27
N ASP A 178 20.10 13.73 -26.51
CA ASP A 178 19.45 13.00 -25.41
C ASP A 178 18.65 11.83 -25.96
N ALA A 179 17.89 12.05 -27.03
CA ALA A 179 17.12 11.00 -27.70
C ALA A 179 18.01 9.95 -28.37
N GLU A 180 19.07 10.37 -29.05
CA GLU A 180 20.07 9.47 -29.64
C GLU A 180 20.75 8.61 -28.57
N SER A 181 21.08 9.20 -27.41
CA SER A 181 21.69 8.49 -26.29
C SER A 181 20.70 7.50 -25.64
N ALA A 182 19.47 7.92 -25.39
CA ALA A 182 18.43 7.06 -24.82
C ALA A 182 18.11 5.88 -25.76
N TRP A 183 18.02 6.15 -27.07
CA TRP A 183 17.85 5.11 -28.07
C TRP A 183 19.04 4.15 -28.08
N SER A 184 20.26 4.68 -28.16
CA SER A 184 21.50 3.91 -28.20
C SER A 184 21.66 3.01 -26.98
N TRP A 185 21.31 3.51 -25.79
CA TRP A 185 21.29 2.73 -24.55
C TRP A 185 20.21 1.63 -24.53
N SER A 186 19.04 1.90 -25.12
CA SER A 186 17.95 0.92 -25.20
C SER A 186 18.21 -0.21 -26.21
N GLN A 187 18.95 0.11 -27.28
CA GLN A 187 19.29 -0.76 -28.40
C GLN A 187 20.74 -1.25 -28.33
N GLU A 188 21.34 -1.16 -27.13
CA GLU A 188 22.68 -1.65 -26.84
C GLU A 188 22.71 -3.19 -26.82
N TYR A 189 23.71 -3.75 -27.48
CA TYR A 189 23.99 -5.19 -27.44
C TYR A 189 25.30 -5.46 -26.70
N ARG A 190 25.35 -6.56 -25.94
CA ARG A 190 26.56 -6.97 -25.22
C ARG A 190 26.91 -8.42 -25.49
N ASP A 191 28.20 -8.69 -25.65
CA ASP A 191 28.71 -10.06 -25.51
C ASP A 191 29.19 -10.26 -24.09
N ALA A 192 28.79 -11.36 -23.48
CA ALA A 192 29.16 -11.70 -22.12
C ALA A 192 29.54 -13.17 -22.01
N ARG A 193 30.50 -13.45 -21.14
CA ARG A 193 30.77 -14.80 -20.63
C ARG A 193 30.30 -14.88 -19.20
N VAL A 194 29.69 -16.00 -18.84
CA VAL A 194 29.11 -16.21 -17.52
C VAL A 194 29.55 -17.56 -16.99
N VAL A 195 30.03 -17.57 -15.75
CA VAL A 195 30.36 -18.76 -14.98
C VAL A 195 29.49 -18.80 -13.74
N GLN A 196 28.94 -19.98 -13.43
CA GLN A 196 28.04 -20.19 -12.30
C GLN A 196 28.76 -20.99 -11.21
N ILE A 197 28.86 -20.42 -10.01
CA ILE A 197 29.47 -21.02 -8.83
C ILE A 197 28.34 -21.46 -7.88
N PRO A 198 27.80 -22.69 -8.03
CA PRO A 198 26.66 -23.13 -7.24
C PRO A 198 27.07 -23.43 -5.79
N VAL A 199 26.26 -22.96 -4.82
CA VAL A 199 26.47 -23.27 -3.39
C VAL A 199 26.54 -24.79 -3.16
N ARG A 200 25.75 -25.56 -3.92
CA ARG A 200 25.65 -27.01 -3.79
C ARG A 200 26.99 -27.74 -3.97
N SER A 201 27.90 -27.23 -4.81
CA SER A 201 29.22 -27.85 -5.01
C SER A 201 30.09 -27.83 -3.75
N PHE A 202 29.76 -26.97 -2.78
CA PHE A 202 30.54 -26.80 -1.55
C PHE A 202 29.90 -27.50 -0.34
N LEU A 203 28.70 -28.09 -0.47
CA LEU A 203 27.99 -28.70 0.66
C LEU A 203 28.79 -29.83 1.33
N LYS A 204 29.50 -30.65 0.54
CA LYS A 204 30.33 -31.74 1.07
C LYS A 204 31.48 -31.21 1.95
N ALA A 205 32.15 -30.16 1.49
CA ALA A 205 33.23 -29.50 2.24
C ALA A 205 32.71 -28.65 3.41
N ALA A 206 31.43 -28.27 3.39
CA ALA A 206 30.79 -27.40 4.37
C ALA A 206 30.12 -28.15 5.53
N THR A 207 30.36 -29.45 5.69
CA THR A 207 29.76 -30.26 6.76
C THR A 207 30.12 -29.67 8.13
N PRO A 208 29.15 -29.24 8.95
CA PRO A 208 29.43 -28.70 10.26
C PRO A 208 29.86 -29.80 11.23
N THR A 209 30.73 -29.43 12.17
CA THR A 209 31.12 -30.28 13.28
C THR A 209 30.04 -30.30 14.36
N ASP A 210 30.03 -31.35 15.17
CA ASP A 210 29.12 -31.49 16.30
C ASP A 210 29.22 -30.30 17.27
N ALA A 211 30.43 -29.80 17.49
CA ALA A 211 30.68 -28.63 18.33
C ALA A 211 30.01 -27.37 17.80
N GLU A 212 30.00 -27.17 16.47
CA GLU A 212 29.34 -26.01 15.85
C GLU A 212 27.82 -26.13 15.91
N VAL A 213 27.28 -27.33 15.71
CA VAL A 213 25.83 -27.60 15.86
C VAL A 213 25.39 -27.33 17.30
N GLN A 214 26.15 -27.81 18.28
CA GLN A 214 25.88 -27.57 19.70
C GLN A 214 25.99 -26.08 20.06
N SER A 215 27.04 -25.39 19.61
CA SER A 215 27.21 -23.96 19.84
C SER A 215 26.08 -23.15 19.22
N TYR A 216 25.64 -23.50 18.01
CA TYR A 216 24.55 -22.81 17.34
C TYR A 216 23.24 -22.98 18.12
N TYR A 217 22.91 -24.22 18.52
CA TYR A 217 21.73 -24.50 19.34
C TYR A 217 21.75 -23.71 20.65
N GLN A 218 22.88 -23.67 21.36
CA GLN A 218 23.00 -22.92 22.62
C GLN A 218 22.77 -21.42 22.45
N GLN A 219 23.24 -20.84 21.34
CA GLN A 219 23.06 -19.41 21.05
C GLN A 219 21.66 -19.06 20.54
N HIS A 220 20.93 -20.04 19.99
CA HIS A 220 19.63 -19.84 19.33
C HIS A 220 18.51 -20.67 19.99
N GLN A 221 18.59 -20.95 21.30
CA GLN A 221 17.60 -21.79 21.99
C GLN A 221 16.17 -21.26 21.91
N SER A 222 16.00 -19.94 21.80
CA SER A 222 14.71 -19.27 21.63
C SER A 222 14.03 -19.68 20.32
N ASP A 223 14.80 -19.91 19.27
CA ASP A 223 14.30 -20.24 17.93
C ASP A 223 13.74 -21.67 17.88
N TYR A 224 14.15 -22.49 18.84
CA TYR A 224 13.73 -23.88 19.01
C TYR A 224 12.77 -24.06 20.20
N ALA A 225 12.15 -22.98 20.69
CA ALA A 225 11.17 -23.08 21.77
C ALA A 225 9.83 -23.67 21.28
N LEU A 226 9.33 -24.69 21.99
CA LEU A 226 7.95 -25.13 21.88
C LEU A 226 7.07 -24.21 22.74
N PRO A 227 6.01 -23.62 22.18
CA PRO A 227 5.07 -22.82 22.95
C PRO A 227 4.43 -23.64 24.07
N ALA A 228 3.99 -22.95 25.12
CA ALA A 228 3.25 -23.58 26.21
C ALA A 228 1.95 -24.21 25.69
N GLN A 229 1.55 -25.34 26.28
CA GLN A 229 0.28 -26.00 25.97
C GLN A 229 -0.54 -26.18 27.23
N VAL A 230 -1.86 -26.06 27.10
CA VAL A 230 -2.81 -26.34 28.18
C VAL A 230 -3.90 -27.27 27.67
N GLU A 231 -4.41 -28.11 28.55
CA GLU A 231 -5.72 -28.71 28.42
C GLU A 231 -6.59 -28.10 29.51
N VAL A 232 -7.79 -27.67 29.15
CA VAL A 232 -8.69 -26.99 30.06
C VAL A 232 -10.10 -27.56 29.96
N GLN A 233 -10.80 -27.50 31.09
CA GLN A 233 -12.24 -27.61 31.12
C GLN A 233 -12.87 -26.25 30.97
N TYR A 234 -14.00 -26.19 30.30
CA TYR A 234 -14.75 -24.95 30.17
C TYR A 234 -16.26 -25.15 30.28
N VAL A 235 -16.93 -24.06 30.64
CA VAL A 235 -18.38 -23.91 30.57
C VAL A 235 -18.71 -22.60 29.86
N THR A 236 -19.80 -22.60 29.10
CA THR A 236 -20.40 -21.39 28.56
C THR A 236 -21.73 -21.14 29.25
N PHE A 237 -21.94 -19.94 29.78
CA PHE A 237 -23.18 -19.52 30.41
C PHE A 237 -23.79 -18.36 29.63
N GLY A 238 -24.99 -18.55 29.10
CA GLY A 238 -25.70 -17.55 28.33
C GLY A 238 -27.18 -17.47 28.64
N PRO A 239 -27.93 -16.63 27.92
CA PRO A 239 -29.37 -16.44 28.15
C PRO A 239 -30.21 -17.73 28.05
N LYS A 240 -29.75 -18.72 27.27
CA LYS A 240 -30.40 -20.03 27.10
C LYS A 240 -30.35 -20.90 28.36
N ASP A 241 -29.38 -20.66 29.24
CA ASP A 241 -29.15 -21.47 30.45
C ASP A 241 -29.95 -20.93 31.66
N PHE A 242 -30.76 -19.89 31.44
CA PHE A 242 -31.55 -19.20 32.46
C PHE A 242 -32.82 -19.96 32.87
N ASP A 243 -33.31 -20.93 32.08
CA ASP A 243 -34.73 -21.35 32.16
C ASP A 243 -35.02 -22.69 32.86
N GLN A 244 -34.19 -23.18 33.79
CA GLN A 244 -34.46 -24.50 34.41
C GLN A 244 -34.38 -24.63 35.93
N SER A 245 -34.18 -23.56 36.71
CA SER A 245 -34.17 -23.78 38.17
C SER A 245 -34.81 -22.72 39.04
N HIS A 246 -34.97 -21.45 38.65
CA HIS A 246 -35.45 -20.42 39.58
C HIS A 246 -36.63 -19.59 39.02
N GLY A 247 -37.83 -20.17 39.09
CA GLY A 247 -39.10 -19.49 39.41
C GLY A 247 -39.53 -18.24 38.63
N SER A 248 -40.29 -18.45 37.54
CA SER A 248 -41.55 -17.75 37.23
C SER A 248 -42.17 -18.50 36.04
N GLY A 249 -43.21 -19.30 36.20
CA GLY A 249 -44.55 -18.73 36.30
C GLY A 249 -45.02 -18.21 34.94
N THR A 250 -45.79 -19.04 34.23
CA THR A 250 -46.63 -18.74 33.06
C THR A 250 -45.94 -18.47 31.72
N ALA A 251 -46.02 -19.47 30.84
CA ALA A 251 -46.19 -19.26 29.42
C ALA A 251 -47.48 -18.46 29.17
N ALA A 252 -47.37 -17.31 28.52
CA ALA A 252 -48.52 -16.59 27.96
C ALA A 252 -48.15 -16.01 26.60
N THR A 253 -48.80 -16.57 25.59
CA THR A 253 -49.09 -15.95 24.29
C THR A 253 -49.78 -14.59 24.43
N ALA A 254 -49.57 -13.73 23.41
CA ALA A 254 -50.42 -12.66 22.90
C ALA A 254 -50.03 -11.19 23.16
N SER A 255 -49.81 -10.49 22.03
CA SER A 255 -50.18 -9.13 21.62
C SER A 255 -50.42 -7.99 22.62
N ALA A 256 -49.71 -6.88 22.34
CA ALA A 256 -50.09 -5.47 22.38
C ALA A 256 -50.40 -4.74 23.72
N SER A 257 -49.86 -3.50 23.78
CA SER A 257 -50.15 -2.36 24.66
C SER A 257 -49.21 -2.13 25.86
N SER A 258 -48.59 -0.95 25.89
CA SER A 258 -47.69 -0.46 26.95
C SER A 258 -48.34 -0.43 28.34
N PRO A 259 -47.52 -0.52 29.40
CA PRO A 259 -47.63 0.42 30.52
C PRO A 259 -46.28 0.91 31.10
N ALA A 260 -46.40 1.89 32.01
CA ALA A 260 -45.41 2.72 32.69
C ALA A 260 -44.42 1.97 33.65
N PRO A 261 -43.43 2.65 34.27
CA PRO A 261 -42.23 2.01 34.83
C PRO A 261 -42.39 1.59 36.30
N SER A 262 -42.23 0.30 36.59
CA SER A 262 -41.74 -0.20 37.88
C SER A 262 -41.48 -1.72 37.83
N GLN A 263 -40.40 -2.15 38.49
CA GLN A 263 -39.96 -3.53 38.76
C GLN A 263 -39.01 -4.13 37.69
N GLY A 264 -37.86 -4.62 38.17
CA GLY A 264 -36.63 -4.81 37.40
C GLY A 264 -36.83 -5.53 36.08
N SER A 265 -36.31 -4.92 35.01
CA SER A 265 -36.32 -5.52 33.67
C SER A 265 -35.68 -6.92 33.71
N PRO A 266 -36.09 -7.86 32.84
CA PRO A 266 -35.43 -9.16 32.67
C PRO A 266 -33.91 -9.03 32.48
N GLU A 267 -33.47 -7.90 31.89
CA GLU A 267 -32.08 -7.49 31.79
C GLU A 267 -31.37 -7.32 33.15
N LEU A 268 -32.00 -6.65 34.13
CA LEU A 268 -31.43 -6.50 35.48
C LEU A 268 -31.36 -7.83 36.23
N ALA A 269 -32.33 -8.72 36.01
CA ALA A 269 -32.32 -10.06 36.58
C ALA A 269 -31.17 -10.91 36.01
N PHE A 270 -30.92 -10.83 34.69
CA PHE A 270 -29.81 -11.52 34.05
C PHE A 270 -28.44 -10.96 34.47
N GLU A 271 -28.27 -9.64 34.54
CA GLU A 271 -27.03 -9.02 35.03
C GLU A 271 -26.73 -9.41 36.49
N SER A 272 -27.74 -9.51 37.36
CA SER A 272 -27.54 -10.04 38.72
C SER A 272 -27.08 -11.51 38.72
N GLN A 273 -27.52 -12.33 37.76
CA GLN A 273 -27.04 -13.70 37.63
C GLN A 273 -25.62 -13.79 37.09
N ILE A 274 -25.22 -12.87 36.21
CA ILE A 274 -23.82 -12.76 35.76
C ILE A 274 -22.90 -12.51 36.96
N GLU A 275 -23.27 -11.61 37.86
CA GLU A 275 -22.47 -11.34 39.06
C GLU A 275 -22.45 -12.56 40.00
N ASN A 276 -23.59 -13.23 40.24
CA ASN A 276 -23.63 -14.48 41.02
C ASN A 276 -22.77 -15.59 40.39
N PHE A 277 -22.77 -15.72 39.06
CA PHE A 277 -21.95 -16.67 38.32
C PHE A 277 -20.45 -16.39 38.52
N LYS A 278 -20.04 -15.12 38.42
CA LYS A 278 -18.66 -14.69 38.69
C LYS A 278 -18.25 -14.93 40.15
N ASP A 279 -19.11 -14.59 41.11
CA ASP A 279 -18.86 -14.82 42.54
C ASP A 279 -18.70 -16.32 42.84
N LYS A 280 -19.49 -17.16 42.16
CA LYS A 280 -19.39 -18.61 42.34
C LYS A 280 -18.15 -19.21 41.69
N LEU A 281 -17.74 -18.73 40.51
CA LEU A 281 -16.46 -19.10 39.92
C LEU A 281 -15.28 -18.75 40.82
N PHE A 282 -15.36 -17.60 41.50
CA PHE A 282 -14.31 -17.15 42.41
C PHE A 282 -14.30 -17.93 43.74
N SER A 283 -15.47 -18.20 44.31
CA SER A 283 -15.59 -18.91 45.60
C SER A 283 -15.29 -20.41 45.49
N ASP A 284 -15.70 -21.06 44.41
CA ASP A 284 -15.33 -22.45 44.10
C ASP A 284 -14.12 -22.51 43.18
N SER A 285 -13.01 -21.88 43.59
CA SER A 285 -11.87 -21.66 42.69
C SER A 285 -11.21 -22.93 42.15
N GLY A 286 -11.44 -24.08 42.79
CA GLY A 286 -10.74 -25.34 42.50
C GLY A 286 -11.40 -26.22 41.44
N SER A 287 -12.59 -25.88 40.94
CA SER A 287 -13.26 -26.63 39.87
C SER A 287 -14.42 -25.84 39.24
N LEU A 288 -14.81 -26.21 38.02
CA LEU A 288 -16.08 -25.74 37.42
C LEU A 288 -17.30 -26.53 37.89
N ALA A 289 -17.12 -27.63 38.64
CA ALA A 289 -18.22 -28.52 39.01
C ALA A 289 -19.33 -27.84 39.83
N GLY A 290 -18.98 -26.97 40.79
CA GLY A 290 -19.97 -26.29 41.62
C GLY A 290 -20.79 -25.25 40.84
N VAL A 291 -20.17 -24.57 39.88
CA VAL A 291 -20.84 -23.63 38.98
C VAL A 291 -21.69 -24.39 37.96
N ALA A 292 -21.14 -25.43 37.34
CA ALA A 292 -21.84 -26.27 36.38
C ALA A 292 -23.10 -26.90 36.97
N LYS A 293 -23.02 -27.45 38.19
CA LYS A 293 -24.19 -28.03 38.89
C LYS A 293 -25.24 -26.97 39.25
N ALA A 294 -24.81 -25.77 39.64
CA ALA A 294 -25.72 -24.70 40.03
C ALA A 294 -26.57 -24.19 38.87
N TYR A 295 -25.99 -24.14 37.67
CA TYR A 295 -26.61 -23.59 36.48
C TYR A 295 -26.96 -24.66 35.43
N GLY A 296 -26.83 -25.96 35.75
CA GLY A 296 -27.11 -27.05 34.82
C GLY A 296 -26.19 -27.10 33.59
N LEU A 297 -25.00 -26.52 33.67
CA LEU A 297 -24.07 -26.40 32.55
C LEU A 297 -23.32 -27.72 32.31
N LYS A 298 -23.03 -27.98 31.04
CA LYS A 298 -22.16 -29.08 30.64
C LYS A 298 -20.72 -28.61 30.65
N ILE A 299 -19.86 -29.33 31.38
CA ILE A 299 -18.41 -29.14 31.32
C ILE A 299 -17.88 -29.83 30.07
N GLU A 300 -17.10 -29.10 29.28
CA GLU A 300 -16.45 -29.60 28.07
C GLU A 300 -14.93 -29.51 28.18
N ASP A 301 -14.22 -30.45 27.54
CA ASP A 301 -12.76 -30.45 27.48
C ASP A 301 -12.30 -29.79 26.18
N SER A 302 -11.28 -28.92 26.27
CA SER A 302 -10.75 -28.20 25.11
C SER A 302 -9.91 -29.06 24.17
N GLY A 303 -9.45 -30.23 24.64
CA GLY A 303 -8.25 -30.88 24.09
C GLY A 303 -7.00 -30.00 24.27
N THR A 304 -5.91 -30.34 23.59
CA THR A 304 -4.65 -29.60 23.70
C THR A 304 -4.72 -28.26 22.97
N LEU A 305 -4.64 -27.16 23.73
CA LEU A 305 -4.50 -25.80 23.23
C LEU A 305 -3.01 -25.40 23.24
N THR A 306 -2.56 -24.68 22.21
CA THR A 306 -1.19 -24.19 22.09
C THR A 306 -1.17 -22.66 22.13
N ALA A 307 -0.31 -22.08 22.97
CA ALA A 307 -0.22 -20.64 23.13
C ALA A 307 0.07 -19.95 21.78
N GLY A 308 -0.69 -18.90 21.46
CA GLY A 308 -0.54 -18.13 20.22
C GLY A 308 -1.06 -18.82 18.95
N LYS A 309 -1.67 -20.00 19.04
CA LYS A 309 -2.24 -20.72 17.89
C LYS A 309 -3.72 -21.06 18.12
N THR A 310 -4.60 -20.24 17.55
CA THR A 310 -6.06 -20.44 17.62
C THR A 310 -6.50 -21.68 16.82
N PRO A 311 -7.35 -22.55 17.39
CA PRO A 311 -8.05 -23.58 16.65
C PRO A 311 -8.93 -23.01 15.53
N SER A 312 -9.23 -23.82 14.52
CA SER A 312 -10.09 -23.44 13.38
C SER A 312 -11.58 -23.39 13.72
N SER A 313 -11.99 -23.94 14.87
CA SER A 313 -13.38 -24.04 15.31
C SER A 313 -13.46 -24.18 16.84
N GLY A 314 -14.67 -24.01 17.39
CA GLY A 314 -14.93 -24.08 18.83
C GLY A 314 -14.72 -22.76 19.57
N VAL A 315 -14.95 -22.75 20.88
CA VAL A 315 -14.94 -21.53 21.71
C VAL A 315 -13.56 -20.84 21.76
N PHE A 316 -12.48 -21.61 21.59
CA PHE A 316 -11.10 -21.11 21.60
C PHE A 316 -10.61 -20.62 20.23
N ALA A 317 -11.44 -20.66 19.18
CA ALA A 317 -11.12 -19.99 17.92
C ALA A 317 -11.07 -18.46 18.09
N ASP A 318 -11.70 -17.93 19.14
CA ASP A 318 -11.53 -16.54 19.56
C ASP A 318 -10.18 -16.35 20.29
N PRO A 319 -9.33 -15.40 19.83
CA PRO A 319 -8.02 -15.17 20.46
C PRO A 319 -8.08 -14.82 21.95
N LYS A 320 -9.10 -14.07 22.39
CA LYS A 320 -9.25 -13.70 23.81
C LYS A 320 -9.64 -14.91 24.65
N ALA A 321 -10.46 -15.81 24.10
CA ALA A 321 -10.79 -17.08 24.75
C ALA A 321 -9.56 -17.99 24.87
N LEU A 322 -8.71 -18.04 23.83
CA LEU A 322 -7.43 -18.74 23.90
C LEU A 322 -6.52 -18.14 24.99
N ASP A 323 -6.35 -16.82 25.01
CA ASP A 323 -5.53 -16.14 26.02
C ASP A 323 -6.04 -16.38 27.45
N LEU A 324 -7.36 -16.48 27.64
CA LEU A 324 -7.97 -16.79 28.93
C LEU A 324 -7.51 -18.15 29.48
N ALA A 325 -7.36 -19.16 28.60
CA ALA A 325 -6.89 -20.49 28.98
C ALA A 325 -5.42 -20.49 29.47
N PHE A 326 -4.62 -19.50 29.05
CA PHE A 326 -3.24 -19.29 29.51
C PHE A 326 -3.13 -18.20 30.59
N SER A 327 -4.25 -17.73 31.15
CA SER A 327 -4.24 -16.69 32.17
C SER A 327 -3.55 -17.16 33.46
N LYS A 328 -2.97 -16.22 34.21
CA LYS A 328 -2.27 -16.53 35.48
C LYS A 328 -3.13 -17.28 36.49
N ALA A 329 -4.44 -17.02 36.52
CA ALA A 329 -5.37 -17.72 37.41
C ALA A 329 -5.51 -19.19 37.00
N VAL A 330 -5.76 -19.45 35.71
CA VAL A 330 -5.90 -20.81 35.17
C VAL A 330 -4.61 -21.60 35.36
N LEU A 331 -3.46 -21.02 35.02
CA LEU A 331 -2.15 -21.66 35.23
C LEU A 331 -1.82 -21.92 36.72
N ALA A 332 -2.45 -21.19 37.64
CA ALA A 332 -2.34 -21.42 39.09
C ALA A 332 -3.35 -22.46 39.61
N GLY A 333 -4.08 -23.15 38.72
CA GLY A 333 -5.12 -24.13 39.08
C GLY A 333 -6.41 -23.51 39.60
N LYS A 334 -6.67 -22.23 39.30
CA LYS A 334 -7.91 -21.53 39.66
C LYS A 334 -8.82 -21.40 38.45
N ASN A 335 -10.12 -21.22 38.70
CA ASN A 335 -11.05 -20.80 37.65
C ASN A 335 -10.64 -19.45 37.04
N SER A 336 -10.86 -19.29 35.74
CA SER A 336 -10.69 -18.02 35.04
C SER A 336 -11.76 -16.99 35.48
N SER A 337 -11.50 -15.72 35.19
CA SER A 337 -12.59 -14.74 35.11
C SER A 337 -13.57 -15.13 34.00
N ALA A 338 -14.84 -14.76 34.15
CA ALA A 338 -15.83 -14.91 33.09
C ALA A 338 -15.52 -13.95 31.92
N LEU A 339 -15.23 -14.50 30.74
CA LEU A 339 -14.99 -13.75 29.52
C LEU A 339 -16.26 -13.72 28.67
N ARG A 340 -16.72 -12.54 28.27
CA ARG A 340 -17.84 -12.43 27.32
C ARG A 340 -17.36 -12.73 25.90
N LEU A 341 -17.94 -13.76 25.29
CA LEU A 341 -17.70 -14.15 23.91
C LEU A 341 -18.51 -13.29 22.92
N PRO A 342 -18.13 -13.25 21.62
CA PRO A 342 -18.85 -12.47 20.61
C PRO A 342 -20.33 -12.85 20.45
N ASN A 343 -20.71 -14.09 20.77
CA ASN A 343 -22.08 -14.57 20.74
C ASN A 343 -22.91 -14.14 21.96
N GLY A 344 -22.31 -13.43 22.92
CA GLY A 344 -22.96 -12.95 24.15
C GLY A 344 -22.82 -13.89 25.36
N ASP A 345 -22.35 -15.13 25.17
CA ASP A 345 -22.16 -16.09 26.27
C ASP A 345 -20.93 -15.71 27.12
N LEU A 346 -20.94 -16.09 28.40
CA LEU A 346 -19.80 -16.01 29.29
C LEU A 346 -19.04 -17.34 29.27
N LEU A 347 -17.76 -17.30 28.92
CA LEU A 347 -16.83 -18.41 29.00
C LEU A 347 -16.08 -18.38 30.34
N ALA A 348 -16.06 -19.52 31.02
CA ALA A 348 -15.19 -19.75 32.16
C ALA A 348 -14.39 -21.04 31.97
N VAL A 349 -13.13 -21.00 32.39
CA VAL A 349 -12.12 -22.02 32.08
C VAL A 349 -11.40 -22.45 33.37
N HIS A 350 -11.07 -23.73 33.46
CA HIS A 350 -10.28 -24.31 34.55
C HIS A 350 -9.23 -25.27 34.00
N LEU A 351 -8.03 -25.30 34.60
CA LEU A 351 -6.91 -26.08 34.09
C LEU A 351 -7.08 -27.58 34.36
N LEU A 352 -6.87 -28.40 33.34
CA LEU A 352 -6.67 -29.84 33.48
C LEU A 352 -5.20 -30.21 33.51
N HIS A 353 -4.46 -29.76 32.49
CA HIS A 353 -3.05 -30.08 32.32
C HIS A 353 -2.29 -28.90 31.76
N TYR A 354 -1.07 -28.66 32.25
CA TYR A 354 -0.18 -27.62 31.74
C TYR A 354 1.15 -28.23 31.34
N THR A 355 1.51 -28.05 30.07
CA THR A 355 2.85 -28.35 29.56
C THR A 355 3.60 -27.02 29.41
N PRO A 356 4.60 -26.75 30.27
CA PRO A 356 5.37 -25.51 30.21
C PRO A 356 6.12 -25.39 28.88
N PRO A 357 6.45 -24.17 28.43
CA PRO A 357 7.27 -23.97 27.26
C PRO A 357 8.64 -24.61 27.50
N ARG A 358 9.12 -25.34 26.50
CA ARG A 358 10.40 -26.05 26.57
C ARG A 358 11.12 -25.94 25.24
N SER A 359 12.45 -25.92 25.25
CA SER A 359 13.20 -26.02 24.01
C SER A 359 13.11 -27.43 23.43
N GLN A 360 13.04 -27.55 22.11
CA GLN A 360 13.18 -28.82 21.41
C GLN A 360 14.58 -29.38 21.67
N ASP A 361 14.68 -30.67 21.98
CA ASP A 361 15.97 -31.30 22.24
C ASP A 361 16.92 -31.16 21.04
N LEU A 362 18.21 -30.93 21.31
CA LEU A 362 19.23 -30.82 20.26
C LEU A 362 19.17 -32.01 19.29
N GLN A 363 18.90 -33.22 19.77
CA GLN A 363 18.78 -34.41 18.92
C GLN A 363 17.63 -34.30 17.90
N ALA A 364 16.50 -33.69 18.28
CA ALA A 364 15.35 -33.52 17.42
C ALA A 364 15.61 -32.49 16.31
N VAL A 365 16.34 -31.41 16.62
CA VAL A 365 16.64 -30.32 15.68
C VAL A 365 18.05 -30.39 15.05
N ARG A 366 18.83 -31.43 15.37
CA ARG A 366 20.24 -31.57 14.96
C ARG A 366 20.41 -31.51 13.44
N SER A 367 19.56 -32.21 12.70
CA SER A 367 19.61 -32.29 11.24
C SER A 367 19.27 -30.95 10.58
N GLU A 368 18.28 -30.24 11.11
CA GLU A 368 17.87 -28.91 10.66
C GLU A 368 18.98 -27.88 10.88
N ILE A 369 19.57 -27.85 12.08
CA ILE A 369 20.70 -26.99 12.41
C ILE A 369 21.89 -27.32 11.52
N ALA A 370 22.21 -28.61 11.36
CA ALA A 370 23.32 -29.04 10.52
C ALA A 370 23.12 -28.63 9.06
N ALA A 371 21.91 -28.76 8.51
CA ALA A 371 21.59 -28.31 7.15
C ALA A 371 21.74 -26.78 7.01
N THR A 372 21.24 -26.02 7.99
CA THR A 372 21.34 -24.55 8.01
C THR A 372 22.80 -24.10 8.06
N LEU A 373 23.60 -24.69 8.94
CA LEU A 373 25.02 -24.39 9.06
C LEU A 373 25.79 -24.81 7.82
N ALA A 374 25.50 -25.99 7.26
CA ALA A 374 26.12 -26.47 6.03
C ALA A 374 25.85 -25.52 4.86
N GLU A 375 24.61 -25.05 4.70
CA GLU A 375 24.27 -24.09 3.65
C GLU A 375 24.99 -22.75 3.85
N ARG A 376 24.99 -22.20 5.08
CA ARG A 376 25.68 -20.94 5.40
C ARG A 376 27.18 -21.03 5.12
N LYS A 377 27.81 -22.13 5.53
CA LYS A 377 29.24 -22.41 5.27
C LYS A 377 29.50 -22.59 3.78
N ALA A 378 28.70 -23.40 3.09
CA ALA A 378 28.84 -23.65 1.66
C ALA A 378 28.72 -22.35 0.86
N ARG A 379 27.79 -21.46 1.23
CA ARG A 379 27.63 -20.14 0.60
C ARG A 379 28.88 -19.27 0.81
N ARG A 380 29.47 -19.28 2.00
CA ARG A 380 30.72 -18.56 2.29
C ARG A 380 31.90 -19.11 1.45
N LEU A 381 32.02 -20.43 1.35
CA LEU A 381 33.04 -21.07 0.52
C LEU A 381 32.84 -20.77 -0.97
N ALA A 382 31.61 -20.83 -1.45
CA ALA A 382 31.25 -20.48 -2.82
C ALA A 382 31.60 -19.01 -3.14
N LYS A 383 31.29 -18.09 -2.22
CA LYS A 383 31.66 -16.68 -2.34
C LYS A 383 33.17 -16.49 -2.40
N ALA A 384 33.90 -17.13 -1.50
CA ALA A 384 35.36 -17.03 -1.45
C ALA A 384 35.99 -17.54 -2.75
N ARG A 385 35.52 -18.68 -3.28
CA ARG A 385 35.98 -19.21 -4.56
C ARG A 385 35.59 -18.30 -5.73
N ALA A 386 34.38 -17.75 -5.74
CA ALA A 386 33.94 -16.81 -6.76
C ALA A 386 34.81 -15.55 -6.77
N GLN A 387 35.15 -15.01 -5.59
CA GLN A 387 36.03 -13.85 -5.46
C GLN A 387 37.46 -14.16 -5.93
N GLU A 388 38.01 -15.32 -5.54
CA GLU A 388 39.33 -15.75 -5.99
C GLU A 388 39.43 -15.82 -7.53
N LEU A 389 38.42 -16.40 -8.18
CA LEU A 389 38.33 -16.50 -9.63
C LEU A 389 38.15 -15.13 -10.30
N LEU A 390 37.33 -14.26 -9.70
CA LEU A 390 37.15 -12.89 -10.17
C LEU A 390 38.47 -12.10 -10.11
N ASP A 391 39.16 -12.13 -8.97
CA ASP A 391 40.43 -11.42 -8.76
C ASP A 391 41.51 -11.93 -9.74
N ALA A 392 41.54 -13.24 -10.00
CA ALA A 392 42.45 -13.84 -10.97
C ALA A 392 42.18 -13.33 -12.40
N ALA A 393 40.91 -13.34 -12.83
CA ALA A 393 40.51 -12.89 -14.15
C ALA A 393 40.69 -11.37 -14.36
N GLU A 394 40.45 -10.56 -13.33
CA GLU A 394 40.72 -9.11 -13.37
C GLU A 394 42.22 -8.83 -13.52
N LYS A 395 43.07 -9.59 -12.81
CA LYS A 395 44.52 -9.45 -12.86
C LYS A 395 45.10 -9.87 -14.21
N SER A 396 44.63 -10.99 -14.77
CA SER A 396 45.10 -11.49 -16.07
C SER A 396 44.45 -10.78 -17.27
N ARG A 397 43.28 -10.20 -17.05
CA ARG A 397 42.38 -9.65 -18.08
C ARG A 397 41.86 -10.71 -19.07
N ASP A 398 41.90 -12.00 -18.72
CA ASP A 398 41.38 -13.08 -19.56
C ASP A 398 40.09 -13.70 -18.94
N PRO A 399 38.95 -13.64 -19.64
CA PRO A 399 37.71 -14.31 -19.21
C PRO A 399 37.82 -15.81 -18.94
N LYS A 400 38.81 -16.49 -19.53
CA LYS A 400 39.03 -17.92 -19.26
C LYS A 400 39.38 -18.19 -17.80
N ASP A 401 39.97 -17.21 -17.09
CA ASP A 401 40.36 -17.36 -15.69
C ASP A 401 39.19 -17.25 -14.71
N LEU A 402 37.96 -17.00 -15.22
CA LEU A 402 36.74 -17.21 -14.44
C LEU A 402 36.45 -18.70 -14.17
N ASP A 403 37.03 -19.60 -14.98
CA ASP A 403 37.00 -21.05 -14.77
C ASP A 403 38.24 -21.72 -15.39
N PRO A 404 39.44 -21.54 -14.81
CA PRO A 404 40.69 -21.99 -15.42
C PRO A 404 40.76 -23.52 -15.52
N ASP A 405 40.09 -24.22 -14.60
CA ASP A 405 40.13 -25.69 -14.49
C ASP A 405 38.94 -26.37 -15.20
N GLY A 406 38.03 -25.62 -15.82
CA GLY A 406 36.83 -26.19 -16.46
C GLY A 406 35.82 -26.79 -15.47
N SER A 407 35.89 -26.41 -14.19
CA SER A 407 35.05 -26.94 -13.12
C SER A 407 33.62 -26.40 -13.14
N TYR A 408 33.41 -25.25 -13.80
CA TYR A 408 32.16 -24.52 -13.83
C TYR A 408 31.83 -24.11 -15.28
N PRO A 409 30.93 -24.84 -15.98
CA PRO A 409 30.76 -24.67 -17.42
C PRO A 409 30.47 -23.20 -17.81
N GLU A 410 31.44 -22.59 -18.50
CA GLU A 410 31.34 -21.24 -19.06
C GLU A 410 30.23 -21.20 -20.10
N LYS A 411 29.29 -20.26 -19.95
CA LYS A 411 28.29 -19.94 -20.97
C LYS A 411 28.67 -18.66 -21.68
N ARG A 412 28.60 -18.68 -23.01
CA ARG A 412 28.84 -17.52 -23.86
C ARG A 412 27.53 -17.00 -24.41
N TYR A 413 27.39 -15.70 -24.34
CA TYR A 413 26.25 -14.98 -24.86
C TYR A 413 26.76 -13.95 -25.86
N SER A 414 26.18 -13.97 -27.05
CA SER A 414 26.44 -12.99 -28.12
C SER A 414 25.20 -12.14 -28.31
N ASP A 415 25.41 -10.86 -28.59
CA ASP A 415 24.35 -9.91 -28.91
C ASP A 415 23.18 -9.93 -27.90
N LEU A 416 23.51 -9.98 -26.60
CA LEU A 416 22.50 -9.82 -25.54
C LEU A 416 21.85 -8.45 -25.67
N ALA A 417 20.52 -8.41 -25.69
CA ALA A 417 19.75 -7.17 -25.69
C ALA A 417 19.08 -6.94 -24.33
N ARG A 418 19.01 -5.67 -23.91
CA ARG A 418 18.46 -5.27 -22.60
C ARG A 418 17.03 -5.76 -22.36
N HIS A 419 16.23 -5.84 -23.43
CA HIS A 419 14.83 -6.27 -23.41
C HIS A 419 14.62 -7.76 -23.76
N SER A 420 15.69 -8.56 -23.91
CA SER A 420 15.60 -9.98 -24.23
C SER A 420 16.33 -10.81 -23.19
N ALA A 421 15.57 -11.40 -22.27
CA ALA A 421 16.10 -12.31 -21.27
C ALA A 421 16.50 -13.63 -21.94
N ALA A 422 17.77 -13.75 -22.37
CA ALA A 422 18.34 -14.95 -22.98
C ALA A 422 18.51 -16.12 -21.97
N GLY A 423 17.50 -16.38 -21.14
CA GLY A 423 17.54 -17.34 -20.02
C GLY A 423 18.44 -16.91 -18.85
N LEU A 424 18.89 -15.65 -18.82
CA LEU A 424 19.65 -15.07 -17.73
C LEU A 424 18.72 -14.58 -16.61
N ASP A 425 19.18 -14.72 -15.37
CA ASP A 425 18.51 -14.13 -14.20
C ASP A 425 18.48 -12.60 -14.31
N PRO A 426 17.38 -11.91 -13.90
CA PRO A 426 17.25 -10.46 -14.05
C PRO A 426 18.35 -9.65 -13.36
N SER A 427 18.83 -10.10 -12.18
CA SER A 427 19.88 -9.40 -11.45
C SER A 427 21.23 -9.47 -12.18
N LEU A 428 21.53 -10.64 -12.77
CA LEU A 428 22.72 -10.84 -13.59
C LEU A 428 22.64 -10.06 -14.90
N MET A 429 21.47 -10.05 -15.56
CA MET A 429 21.25 -9.25 -16.76
C MET A 429 21.51 -7.76 -16.48
N ASN A 430 20.93 -7.23 -15.41
CA ASN A 430 21.14 -5.84 -15.02
C ASN A 430 22.61 -5.52 -14.74
N ALA A 431 23.32 -6.38 -14.01
CA ALA A 431 24.75 -6.20 -13.73
C ALA A 431 25.61 -6.20 -15.00
N ILE A 432 25.35 -7.12 -15.94
CA ILE A 432 26.03 -7.18 -17.24
C ILE A 432 25.86 -5.86 -18.01
N PHE A 433 24.67 -5.25 -17.97
CA PHE A 433 24.39 -4.00 -18.68
C PHE A 433 24.79 -2.72 -17.92
N LEU A 434 25.08 -2.80 -16.63
CA LEU A 434 25.65 -1.71 -15.83
C LEU A 434 27.18 -1.70 -15.86
N ALA A 435 27.80 -2.84 -16.19
CA ALA A 435 29.25 -2.91 -16.31
C ALA A 435 29.79 -1.88 -17.32
N PRO A 436 30.98 -1.29 -17.09
CA PRO A 436 31.64 -0.43 -18.07
C PRO A 436 31.84 -1.14 -19.42
N ALA A 437 31.93 -0.39 -20.50
CA ALA A 437 32.39 -0.95 -21.77
C ALA A 437 33.87 -1.35 -21.65
N PRO A 438 34.32 -2.44 -22.33
CA PRO A 438 35.72 -2.84 -22.35
C PRO A 438 36.65 -1.66 -22.69
N GLU A 439 37.65 -1.39 -21.84
CA GLU A 439 38.55 -0.25 -21.99
C GLU A 439 39.85 -0.62 -22.73
N GLY A 440 40.52 0.39 -23.31
CA GLY A 440 41.86 0.27 -23.88
C GLY A 440 41.96 -0.76 -25.00
N GLN A 441 42.79 -1.80 -24.81
CA GLN A 441 43.01 -2.89 -25.79
C GLN A 441 41.85 -3.91 -25.84
N GLY A 442 40.67 -3.58 -25.31
CA GLY A 442 39.51 -4.49 -25.24
C GLY A 442 39.53 -5.40 -24.01
N ALA A 443 40.09 -4.92 -22.89
CA ALA A 443 40.06 -5.66 -21.63
C ALA A 443 38.60 -5.82 -21.15
N PRO A 444 38.11 -7.05 -20.91
CA PRO A 444 36.73 -7.26 -20.49
C PRO A 444 36.41 -6.61 -19.15
N SER A 445 35.15 -6.23 -18.96
CA SER A 445 34.65 -5.76 -17.67
C SER A 445 34.11 -6.93 -16.87
N PHE A 446 34.71 -7.17 -15.71
CA PHE A 446 34.36 -8.30 -14.86
C PHE A 446 33.38 -7.90 -13.75
N GLY A 447 32.71 -8.90 -13.19
CA GLY A 447 31.96 -8.71 -11.96
C GLY A 447 31.30 -9.98 -11.45
N MET A 448 30.63 -9.85 -10.32
CA MET A 448 29.97 -10.93 -9.60
C MET A 448 28.58 -10.50 -9.14
N VAL A 449 27.62 -11.42 -9.22
CA VAL A 449 26.26 -11.25 -8.70
C VAL A 449 25.91 -12.40 -7.76
N GLU A 450 25.39 -12.09 -6.58
CA GLU A 450 24.83 -13.10 -5.68
C GLU A 450 23.43 -13.52 -6.17
N GLN A 451 23.22 -14.83 -6.24
CA GLN A 451 21.96 -15.43 -6.67
C GLN A 451 21.43 -16.40 -5.60
N LYS A 452 20.17 -16.80 -5.74
CA LYS A 452 19.54 -17.78 -4.84
C LYS A 452 20.35 -19.09 -4.76
N VAL A 453 20.84 -19.56 -5.90
CA VAL A 453 21.51 -20.87 -6.07
C VAL A 453 23.03 -20.83 -5.94
N GLY A 454 23.65 -19.65 -5.83
CA GLY A 454 25.10 -19.50 -5.98
C GLY A 454 25.55 -18.08 -6.24
N TYR A 455 26.70 -17.97 -6.87
CA TYR A 455 27.25 -16.71 -7.38
C TYR A 455 27.46 -16.84 -8.89
N ALA A 456 27.12 -15.79 -9.63
CA ALA A 456 27.41 -15.71 -11.05
C ALA A 456 28.56 -14.74 -11.26
N LEU A 457 29.63 -15.22 -11.88
CA LEU A 457 30.71 -14.38 -12.40
C LEU A 457 30.41 -14.05 -13.85
N TYR A 458 30.72 -12.82 -14.26
CA TYR A 458 30.57 -12.42 -15.65
C TYR A 458 31.79 -11.64 -16.15
N ALA A 459 32.01 -11.71 -17.46
CA ALA A 459 32.93 -10.86 -18.21
C ALA A 459 32.20 -10.28 -19.41
N VAL A 460 32.04 -8.96 -19.46
CA VAL A 460 31.53 -8.25 -20.64
C VAL A 460 32.69 -8.06 -21.60
N THR A 461 32.66 -8.75 -22.73
CA THR A 461 33.77 -8.77 -23.69
C THR A 461 33.58 -7.79 -24.83
N ARG A 462 32.34 -7.38 -25.10
CA ARG A 462 32.02 -6.42 -26.16
C ARG A 462 30.75 -5.65 -25.79
N VAL A 463 30.78 -4.34 -26.03
CA VAL A 463 29.60 -3.46 -26.00
C VAL A 463 29.43 -2.89 -27.39
N ILE A 464 28.25 -3.10 -27.98
CA ILE A 464 27.90 -2.64 -29.31
C ILE A 464 26.80 -1.60 -29.15
N LEU A 465 27.14 -0.36 -29.43
CA LEU A 465 26.16 0.70 -29.57
C LEU A 465 25.68 0.73 -31.02
N PRO A 466 24.36 0.77 -31.26
CA PRO A 466 23.83 0.84 -32.61
C PRO A 466 24.21 2.17 -33.26
N ASN A 467 24.37 2.15 -34.58
CA ASN A 467 24.72 3.35 -35.33
C ASN A 467 23.56 4.36 -35.30
N GLN A 468 23.76 5.47 -34.57
CA GLN A 468 22.78 6.53 -34.41
C GLN A 468 22.41 7.22 -35.74
N ALA A 469 23.28 7.15 -36.75
CA ALA A 469 22.97 7.69 -38.09
C ALA A 469 21.83 6.96 -38.79
N LEU A 470 21.47 5.75 -38.34
CA LEU A 470 20.36 4.97 -38.88
C LEU A 470 19.03 5.30 -38.18
N LEU A 471 19.04 6.16 -37.16
CA LEU A 471 17.83 6.52 -36.42
C LEU A 471 16.94 7.43 -37.27
N ASN A 472 15.69 6.98 -37.48
CA ASN A 472 14.70 7.75 -38.22
C ASN A 472 14.39 9.09 -37.49
N PRO A 473 14.33 10.24 -38.21
CA PRO A 473 14.01 11.53 -37.59
C PRO A 473 12.69 11.56 -36.82
N SER A 474 11.64 10.90 -37.31
CA SER A 474 10.35 10.82 -36.63
C SER A 474 10.44 10.04 -35.31
N VAL A 475 11.19 8.94 -35.29
CA VAL A 475 11.45 8.16 -34.07
C VAL A 475 12.28 8.99 -33.09
N THR A 476 13.26 9.76 -33.59
CA THR A 476 14.05 10.67 -32.75
C THR A 476 13.14 11.69 -32.06
N GLN A 477 12.22 12.31 -32.81
CA GLN A 477 11.29 13.30 -32.27
C GLN A 477 10.32 12.70 -31.24
N GLU A 478 9.85 11.46 -31.46
CA GLU A 478 9.01 10.75 -30.51
C GLU A 478 9.75 10.45 -29.19
N ILE A 479 11.02 10.02 -29.28
CA ILE A 479 11.86 9.80 -28.09
C ILE A 479 12.12 11.13 -27.37
N GLN A 480 12.41 12.22 -28.09
CA GLN A 480 12.58 13.55 -27.49
C GLN A 480 11.33 13.96 -26.70
N ARG A 481 10.15 13.86 -27.33
CA ARG A 481 8.88 14.18 -26.68
C ARG A 481 8.64 13.32 -25.44
N SER A 482 8.92 12.02 -25.52
CA SER A 482 8.81 11.11 -24.38
C SER A 482 9.74 11.51 -23.22
N LEU A 483 10.99 11.88 -23.53
CA LEU A 483 11.95 12.38 -22.54
C LEU A 483 11.52 13.70 -21.92
N GLU A 484 10.99 14.63 -22.72
CA GLU A 484 10.44 15.91 -22.24
C GLU A 484 9.26 15.67 -21.30
N GLU A 485 8.33 14.80 -21.66
CA GLU A 485 7.19 14.44 -20.81
C GLU A 485 7.65 13.78 -19.50
N GLN A 486 8.67 12.91 -19.54
CA GLN A 486 9.24 12.30 -18.34
C GLN A 486 9.94 13.35 -17.44
N ARG A 487 10.78 14.20 -18.02
CA ARG A 487 11.48 15.28 -17.29
C ARG A 487 10.50 16.27 -16.68
N ALA A 488 9.47 16.68 -17.41
CA ALA A 488 8.45 17.57 -16.90
C ALA A 488 7.70 16.94 -15.72
N ARG A 489 7.34 15.65 -15.80
CA ARG A 489 6.72 14.93 -14.67
C ARG A 489 7.62 14.90 -13.43
N LEU A 490 8.91 14.63 -13.62
CA LEU A 490 9.89 14.61 -12.51
C LEU A 490 10.05 16.00 -11.88
N LEU A 491 10.16 17.05 -12.71
CA LEU A 491 10.24 18.44 -12.25
C LEU A 491 8.98 18.86 -11.48
N THR A 492 7.78 18.57 -12.00
CA THR A 492 6.51 18.85 -11.32
C THR A 492 6.42 18.12 -9.98
N THR A 493 6.75 16.82 -9.97
CA THR A 493 6.69 16.00 -8.75
C THR A 493 7.68 16.51 -7.70
N GLY A 494 8.94 16.76 -8.09
CA GLY A 494 9.96 17.29 -7.21
C GLY A 494 9.62 18.69 -6.69
N TYR A 495 9.02 19.54 -7.52
CA TYR A 495 8.56 20.87 -7.13
C TYR A 495 7.42 20.80 -6.11
N LEU A 496 6.37 20.00 -6.36
CA LEU A 496 5.27 19.79 -5.42
C LEU A 496 5.76 19.19 -4.10
N GLN A 497 6.66 18.21 -4.16
CA GLN A 497 7.27 17.63 -2.96
C GLN A 497 8.03 18.68 -2.15
N ALA A 498 8.78 19.57 -2.81
CA ALA A 498 9.47 20.68 -2.16
C ALA A 498 8.50 21.69 -1.54
N LEU A 499 7.36 21.97 -2.18
CA LEU A 499 6.30 22.82 -1.61
C LEU A 499 5.65 22.16 -0.39
N ARG A 500 5.28 20.88 -0.48
CA ARG A 500 4.72 20.10 0.64
C ARG A 500 5.67 20.08 1.85
N HIS A 501 6.96 19.91 1.61
CA HIS A 501 7.96 19.90 2.69
C HIS A 501 8.10 21.27 3.38
N LYS A 502 7.84 22.37 2.67
CA LYS A 502 7.90 23.74 3.24
C LYS A 502 6.61 24.16 3.91
N ALA A 503 5.48 23.59 3.52
CA ALA A 503 4.15 23.97 3.99
C ALA A 503 3.79 23.27 5.31
N HIS A 504 3.01 23.97 6.13
CA HIS A 504 2.40 23.39 7.31
C HIS A 504 1.07 22.73 6.92
N ILE A 505 1.11 21.42 6.67
CA ILE A 505 -0.07 20.62 6.31
C ILE A 505 -0.57 19.86 7.55
N ARG A 506 -1.87 19.90 7.82
CA ARG A 506 -2.55 19.09 8.85
C ARG A 506 -3.77 18.41 8.25
N ILE A 507 -3.80 17.09 8.22
CA ILE A 507 -4.96 16.30 7.77
C ILE A 507 -5.72 15.82 9.00
N HIS A 508 -7.05 15.96 8.97
CA HIS A 508 -7.95 15.48 10.01
C HIS A 508 -8.45 14.08 9.62
N GLU A 509 -7.65 13.06 9.96
CA GLU A 509 -7.89 11.65 9.59
C GLU A 509 -9.24 11.12 10.09
N ASP A 510 -9.70 11.60 11.24
CA ASP A 510 -11.02 11.30 11.79
C ASP A 510 -12.14 11.75 10.86
N VAL A 511 -12.01 12.93 10.25
CA VAL A 511 -12.96 13.46 9.29
C VAL A 511 -12.80 12.76 7.93
N LEU A 512 -11.57 12.52 7.47
CA LEU A 512 -11.29 11.87 6.18
C LEU A 512 -11.91 10.47 6.08
N LYS A 513 -11.88 9.68 7.16
CA LYS A 513 -12.47 8.33 7.22
C LYS A 513 -13.99 8.28 7.00
N HIS A 514 -14.69 9.41 7.12
CA HIS A 514 -16.13 9.46 6.80
C HIS A 514 -16.40 9.44 5.28
N PHE A 515 -15.35 9.54 4.46
CA PHE A 515 -15.41 9.60 3.00
C PHE A 515 -14.77 8.40 2.29
N GLU A 516 -14.19 7.47 3.06
CA GLU A 516 -13.75 6.13 2.63
C GLU A 516 -14.94 5.17 2.67
#